data_AF-K0JN30-F1
#
_entry.id   AF-K0JN30-F1
#
_cell.length_a   1.000
_cell.length_b   1.000
_cell.length_c   1.000
_cell.angle_alpha   90.00
_cell.angle_beta   90.00
_cell.angle_gamma   90.00
#
_symmetry.space_group_name_H-M   'P 1'
#
loop_
_entity.id
_entity.type
_entity.pdbx_description
1 polymer ?
#
loop_
_entity_poly.entity_id
_entity_poly.type
_entity_poly.pdbx_seq_one_letter_code
_entity_poly.pdbx_strand_id
1 'polypeptide(L)'
;MKKLFILILLFVNTLIANETKIELTTTYDEFQDVTWIEPNFDNYEGYPIIYAYIGYQNEEYWLRLVAQYKSSDWIFFEQLILLHNGIRKVIKFNYSQKTSKVVSGGIYEAIDIQVDADLLEYLEDYSLSTNSKLRFYGDKYYADRDIGEFELQALQVVINKYKELKK
;
A
#
# COMPACT_ATOMS: atom_id res chain seq x y z
N MET A 1 63.43 -6.74 2.16
CA MET A 1 62.40 -7.72 2.60
C MET A 1 61.08 -7.33 1.97
N LYS A 2 60.55 -8.17 1.08
CA LYS A 2 59.29 -7.95 0.34
C LYS A 2 58.10 -8.14 1.29
N LYS A 3 57.18 -7.19 1.36
CA LYS A 3 55.80 -7.45 1.80
C LYS A 3 54.89 -7.36 0.59
N LEU A 4 54.52 -8.54 0.11
CA LEU A 4 53.50 -8.78 -0.90
C LEU A 4 52.14 -8.58 -0.22
N PHE A 5 51.45 -7.48 -0.52
CA PHE A 5 50.04 -7.33 -0.14
C PHE A 5 49.19 -7.93 -1.26
N ILE A 6 48.56 -9.07 -0.97
CA ILE A 6 47.55 -9.69 -1.81
C ILE A 6 46.29 -8.83 -1.66
N LEU A 7 45.94 -8.09 -2.73
CA LEU A 7 44.66 -7.40 -2.84
C LEU A 7 43.62 -8.44 -3.26
N ILE A 8 42.81 -8.91 -2.31
CA ILE A 8 41.66 -9.76 -2.60
C ILE A 8 40.61 -8.85 -3.26
N LEU A 9 40.41 -9.04 -4.57
CA LEU A 9 39.30 -8.48 -5.32
C LEU A 9 38.01 -9.14 -4.81
N LEU A 10 37.28 -8.46 -3.92
CA LEU A 10 35.90 -8.85 -3.60
C LEU A 10 35.03 -8.52 -4.79
N PHE A 11 34.78 -9.53 -5.65
CA PHE A 11 33.65 -9.52 -6.57
C PHE A 11 32.38 -9.48 -5.72
N VAL A 12 31.81 -8.29 -5.53
CA VAL A 12 30.41 -8.19 -5.13
C VAL A 12 29.62 -8.59 -6.36
N ASN A 13 29.15 -9.83 -6.40
CA ASN A 13 28.10 -10.23 -7.31
C ASN A 13 26.88 -9.38 -6.97
N THR A 14 26.64 -8.31 -7.73
CA THR A 14 25.32 -7.70 -7.81
C THR A 14 24.43 -8.77 -8.46
N LEU A 15 23.75 -9.57 -7.65
CA LEU A 15 22.50 -10.15 -8.10
C LEU A 15 21.64 -8.96 -8.46
N ILE A 16 21.45 -8.72 -9.76
CA ILE A 16 20.31 -7.95 -10.21
C ILE A 16 19.12 -8.80 -9.79
N ALA A 17 18.57 -8.50 -8.61
CA ALA A 17 17.21 -8.89 -8.30
C ALA A 17 16.40 -8.39 -9.49
N ASN A 18 15.72 -9.30 -10.16
CA ASN A 18 14.74 -8.94 -11.16
C ASN A 18 13.57 -8.34 -10.37
N GLU A 19 13.75 -7.10 -9.90
CA GLU A 19 12.76 -6.37 -9.12
C GLU A 19 11.50 -6.33 -9.97
N THR A 20 10.43 -6.96 -9.48
CA THR A 20 9.12 -6.83 -10.07
C THR A 20 8.75 -5.36 -9.99
N LYS A 21 9.02 -4.61 -11.05
CA LYS A 21 8.69 -3.20 -11.12
C LYS A 21 7.17 -3.10 -11.21
N ILE A 22 6.55 -2.60 -10.13
CA ILE A 22 5.13 -2.24 -10.16
C ILE A 22 4.96 -1.13 -11.19
N GLU A 23 4.19 -1.42 -12.24
CA GLU A 23 3.79 -0.41 -13.22
C GLU A 23 2.60 0.39 -12.68
N LEU A 24 2.43 1.62 -13.16
CA LEU A 24 1.26 2.44 -12.86
C LEU A 24 0.37 2.52 -14.09
N THR A 25 -0.94 2.37 -13.89
CA THR A 25 -1.95 2.66 -14.91
C THR A 25 -2.47 4.08 -14.72
N THR A 26 -3.04 4.65 -15.78
CA THR A 26 -3.66 5.97 -15.74
C THR A 26 -4.99 5.91 -16.48
N THR A 27 -6.06 6.27 -15.79
CA THR A 27 -7.43 6.15 -16.30
C THR A 27 -8.16 7.47 -16.09
N TYR A 28 -8.79 7.98 -17.14
CA TYR A 28 -9.61 9.20 -17.08
C TYR A 28 -11.09 8.83 -16.98
N ASP A 29 -11.78 9.35 -15.95
CA ASP A 29 -13.23 9.28 -15.77
C ASP A 29 -13.88 10.54 -16.34
N GLU A 30 -14.52 10.40 -17.52
CA GLU A 30 -15.17 11.51 -18.24
C GLU A 30 -16.45 12.03 -17.55
N PHE A 31 -17.06 11.26 -16.65
CA PHE A 31 -18.26 11.70 -15.93
C PHE A 31 -17.92 12.57 -14.74
N GLN A 32 -16.76 12.33 -14.14
CA GLN A 32 -16.28 13.07 -12.97
C GLN A 32 -15.23 14.12 -13.32
N ASP A 33 -14.67 14.07 -14.53
CA ASP A 33 -13.50 14.86 -14.94
C ASP A 33 -12.33 14.66 -13.97
N VAL A 34 -12.01 13.38 -13.71
CA VAL A 34 -10.93 12.98 -12.79
C VAL A 34 -10.02 11.97 -13.48
N THR A 35 -8.71 12.17 -13.36
CA THR A 35 -7.71 11.15 -13.72
C THR A 35 -7.27 10.38 -12.48
N TRP A 36 -7.25 9.06 -12.58
CA TRP A 36 -6.77 8.15 -11.55
C TRP A 36 -5.44 7.52 -11.97
N ILE A 37 -4.47 7.46 -11.05
CA ILE A 37 -3.18 6.79 -11.23
C ILE A 37 -3.03 5.74 -10.13
N GLU A 38 -2.95 4.47 -10.49
CA GLU A 38 -2.96 3.34 -9.55
C GLU A 38 -1.95 2.24 -9.93
N PRO A 39 -1.56 1.35 -9.00
CA PRO A 39 -0.72 0.21 -9.32
C PRO A 39 -1.40 -0.73 -10.31
N ASN A 40 -0.63 -1.25 -11.27
CA ASN A 40 -1.08 -2.35 -12.11
C ASN A 40 -1.01 -3.67 -11.32
N PHE A 41 -2.17 -4.29 -11.10
CA PHE A 41 -2.31 -5.59 -10.43
C PHE A 41 -2.44 -6.78 -11.38
N ASP A 42 -2.33 -6.61 -12.70
CA ASP A 42 -2.54 -7.69 -13.69
C ASP A 42 -1.60 -8.88 -13.49
N ASN A 43 -0.37 -8.63 -13.03
CA ASN A 43 0.63 -9.66 -12.73
C ASN A 43 0.65 -10.09 -11.26
N TYR A 44 -0.33 -9.65 -10.46
CA TYR A 44 -0.43 -10.00 -9.06
C TYR A 44 -1.40 -11.19 -8.88
N GLU A 45 -0.86 -12.35 -8.54
CA GLU A 45 -1.65 -13.57 -8.33
C GLU A 45 -2.55 -13.51 -7.07
N GLY A 46 -2.42 -12.45 -6.26
CA GLY A 46 -3.12 -12.26 -5.01
C GLY A 46 -4.25 -11.24 -5.07
N TYR A 47 -4.80 -10.95 -3.89
CA TYR A 47 -5.78 -9.90 -3.67
C TYR A 47 -5.16 -8.80 -2.81
N PRO A 48 -4.98 -7.56 -3.32
CA PRO A 48 -4.25 -6.54 -2.58
C PRO A 48 -5.06 -6.11 -1.36
N ILE A 49 -4.50 -6.37 -0.18
CA ILE A 49 -5.08 -6.07 1.12
C ILE A 49 -4.94 -4.57 1.40
N ILE A 50 -3.83 -3.96 0.99
CA ILE A 50 -3.59 -2.53 1.13
C ILE A 50 -2.86 -1.96 -0.09
N TYR A 51 -3.30 -0.80 -0.58
CA TYR A 51 -2.62 -0.04 -1.63
C TYR A 51 -3.03 1.43 -1.60
N ALA A 52 -2.31 2.26 -2.33
CA ALA A 52 -2.64 3.66 -2.52
C ALA A 52 -2.86 3.96 -4.00
N TYR A 53 -3.56 5.05 -4.30
CA TYR A 53 -3.74 5.57 -5.65
C TYR A 53 -3.90 7.08 -5.63
N ILE A 54 -3.64 7.74 -6.75
CA ILE A 54 -3.65 9.20 -6.89
C ILE A 54 -4.85 9.61 -7.71
N GLY A 55 -5.59 10.61 -7.24
CA GLY A 55 -6.54 11.35 -8.07
C GLY A 55 -5.96 12.68 -8.52
N TYR A 56 -6.34 13.09 -9.72
CA TYR A 56 -5.99 14.37 -10.32
C TYR A 56 -7.20 15.02 -10.97
N GLN A 57 -7.47 16.26 -10.57
CA GLN A 57 -8.54 17.08 -11.13
C GLN A 57 -8.21 18.54 -10.86
N ASN A 58 -8.50 19.43 -11.82
CA ASN A 58 -8.34 20.88 -11.65
C ASN A 58 -6.95 21.29 -11.13
N GLU A 59 -5.88 20.75 -11.72
CA GLU A 59 -4.48 21.00 -11.33
C GLU A 59 -4.10 20.53 -9.91
N GLU A 60 -5.00 19.85 -9.21
CA GLU A 60 -4.78 19.34 -7.87
C GLU A 60 -4.66 17.83 -7.83
N TYR A 61 -3.63 17.36 -7.13
CA TYR A 61 -3.41 15.95 -6.83
C TYR A 61 -3.82 15.62 -5.39
N TRP A 62 -4.49 14.50 -5.17
CA TRP A 62 -4.71 13.93 -3.84
C TRP A 62 -4.35 12.45 -3.82
N LEU A 63 -3.90 11.99 -2.65
CA LEU A 63 -3.53 10.60 -2.42
C LEU A 63 -4.66 9.91 -1.65
N ARG A 64 -4.99 8.69 -2.04
CA ARG A 64 -5.98 7.85 -1.38
C ARG A 64 -5.37 6.52 -0.96
N LEU A 65 -5.84 6.00 0.16
CA LEU A 65 -5.45 4.69 0.69
C LEU A 65 -6.67 3.78 0.70
N VAL A 66 -6.50 2.58 0.15
CA VAL A 66 -7.48 1.51 0.17
C VAL A 66 -6.97 0.40 1.06
N ALA A 67 -7.84 -0.12 1.92
CA ALA A 67 -7.60 -1.37 2.62
C ALA A 67 -8.82 -2.29 2.50
N GLN A 68 -8.58 -3.55 2.22
CA GLN A 68 -9.60 -4.51 1.80
C GLN A 68 -9.51 -5.81 2.60
N TYR A 69 -10.66 -6.29 3.03
CA TYR A 69 -10.85 -7.52 3.78
C TYR A 69 -11.86 -8.41 3.04
N LYS A 70 -11.41 -9.62 2.67
CA LYS A 70 -12.25 -10.67 2.10
C LYS A 70 -12.13 -11.92 2.95
N SER A 71 -13.27 -12.48 3.37
CA SER A 71 -13.31 -13.64 4.26
C SER A 71 -14.67 -14.34 4.23
N SER A 72 -14.80 -15.48 4.92
CA SER A 72 -16.10 -16.10 5.21
C SER A 72 -16.86 -15.38 6.33
N ASP A 73 -16.14 -14.75 7.24
CA ASP A 73 -16.69 -14.17 8.47
C ASP A 73 -16.56 -12.65 8.50
N TRP A 74 -17.67 -12.00 8.85
CA TRP A 74 -17.74 -10.56 9.04
C TRP A 74 -16.92 -10.11 10.25
N ILE A 75 -16.14 -9.05 10.06
CA ILE A 75 -15.52 -8.33 11.19
C ILE A 75 -16.32 -7.07 11.50
N PHE A 76 -16.97 -6.48 10.50
CA PHE A 76 -17.55 -5.15 10.60
C PHE A 76 -16.52 -4.16 11.13
N PHE A 77 -15.31 -4.17 10.54
CA PHE A 77 -14.20 -3.40 11.10
C PHE A 77 -14.50 -1.89 11.08
N GLU A 78 -14.13 -1.20 12.15
CA GLU A 78 -14.43 0.22 12.40
C GLU A 78 -13.18 1.09 12.37
N GLN A 79 -12.01 0.46 12.48
CA GLN A 79 -10.71 1.11 12.35
C GLN A 79 -9.68 0.14 11.80
N LEU A 80 -8.59 0.69 11.26
CA LEU A 80 -7.39 -0.06 10.96
C LEU A 80 -6.29 0.27 11.95
N ILE A 81 -5.41 -0.69 12.17
CA ILE A 81 -4.14 -0.44 12.86
C ILE A 81 -3.03 -0.92 11.94
N LEU A 82 -2.24 0.02 11.43
CA LEU A 82 -0.98 -0.28 10.75
C LEU A 82 0.12 -0.42 11.80
N LEU A 83 1.03 -1.34 11.59
CA LEU A 83 2.17 -1.59 12.47
C LEU A 83 3.42 -1.89 11.65
N HIS A 84 4.50 -1.14 11.87
CA HIS A 84 5.84 -1.48 11.36
C HIS A 84 6.87 -1.15 12.44
N ASN A 85 7.89 -1.99 12.63
CA ASN A 85 8.97 -1.77 13.60
C ASN A 85 8.50 -1.37 15.03
N GLY A 86 7.33 -1.85 15.46
CA GLY A 86 6.73 -1.51 16.76
C GLY A 86 5.96 -0.18 16.80
N ILE A 87 6.03 0.64 15.75
CA ILE A 87 5.32 1.91 15.61
C ILE A 87 3.92 1.62 15.06
N ARG A 88 2.90 2.20 15.69
CA ARG A 88 1.49 1.97 15.36
C ARG A 88 0.84 3.25 14.83
N LYS A 89 0.09 3.15 13.73
CA LYS A 89 -0.87 4.17 13.29
C LYS A 89 -2.28 3.59 13.35
N VAL A 90 -3.15 4.26 14.10
CA VAL A 90 -4.59 3.95 14.10
C VAL A 90 -5.26 4.84 13.05
N ILE A 91 -5.98 4.22 12.14
CA ILE A 91 -6.74 4.90 11.10
C ILE A 91 -8.22 4.73 11.42
N LYS A 92 -8.87 5.84 11.75
CA LYS A 92 -10.33 5.91 11.90
C LYS A 92 -10.93 6.44 10.60
N PHE A 93 -12.13 5.97 10.28
CA PHE A 93 -12.84 6.37 9.07
C PHE A 93 -14.34 6.40 9.35
N ASN A 94 -15.06 7.14 8.51
CA ASN A 94 -16.51 7.22 8.54
C ASN A 94 -17.14 6.06 7.77
N TYR A 95 -18.39 5.72 8.11
CA TYR A 95 -19.12 4.66 7.40
C TYR A 95 -19.26 4.95 5.89
N SER A 96 -19.35 6.21 5.48
CA SER A 96 -19.40 6.61 4.06
C SER A 96 -18.12 6.31 3.28
N GLN A 97 -17.00 6.10 3.98
CA GLN A 97 -15.71 5.72 3.39
C GLN A 97 -15.53 4.20 3.34
N LYS A 98 -16.52 3.45 3.84
CA LYS A 98 -16.50 1.99 3.91
C LYS A 98 -17.52 1.39 2.97
N THR A 99 -17.12 0.32 2.30
CA THR A 99 -18.00 -0.57 1.55
C THR A 99 -18.11 -1.91 2.27
N SER A 100 -19.30 -2.50 2.28
CA SER A 100 -19.56 -3.84 2.82
C SER A 100 -20.52 -4.58 1.90
N LYS A 101 -20.11 -5.74 1.39
CA LYS A 101 -20.86 -6.51 0.40
C LYS A 101 -20.77 -8.01 0.71
N VAL A 102 -21.86 -8.73 0.47
CA VAL A 102 -21.80 -10.20 0.29
C VAL A 102 -21.34 -10.45 -1.14
N VAL A 103 -20.35 -11.32 -1.31
CA VAL A 103 -19.79 -11.70 -2.61
C VAL A 103 -19.88 -13.22 -2.77
N SER A 104 -19.73 -13.72 -4.00
CA SER A 104 -19.67 -15.16 -4.21
C SER A 104 -18.52 -15.77 -3.40
N GLY A 105 -18.86 -16.71 -2.50
CA GLY A 105 -17.89 -17.38 -1.64
C GLY A 105 -17.48 -16.63 -0.37
N GLY A 106 -18.13 -15.52 0.00
CA GLY A 106 -17.85 -14.86 1.27
C GLY A 106 -18.36 -13.43 1.36
N ILE A 107 -17.63 -12.63 2.13
CA ILE A 107 -17.93 -11.23 2.40
C ILE A 107 -16.73 -10.38 2.00
N TYR A 108 -17.03 -9.13 1.68
CA TYR A 108 -16.06 -8.14 1.27
C TYR A 108 -16.32 -6.84 2.03
N GLU A 109 -15.31 -6.36 2.72
CA GLU A 109 -15.29 -5.07 3.38
C GLU A 109 -14.07 -4.29 2.88
N ALA A 110 -14.22 -3.01 2.58
CA ALA A 110 -13.10 -2.16 2.22
C ALA A 110 -13.31 -0.75 2.71
N ILE A 111 -12.21 -0.04 2.96
CA ILE A 111 -12.24 1.41 3.11
C ILE A 111 -11.48 2.06 1.97
N ASP A 112 -11.89 3.29 1.68
CA ASP A 112 -11.21 4.19 0.78
C ASP A 112 -11.16 5.57 1.43
N ILE A 113 -9.97 6.01 1.82
CA ILE A 113 -9.77 7.26 2.58
C ILE A 113 -8.75 8.16 1.91
N GLN A 114 -8.90 9.47 2.13
CA GLN A 114 -7.89 10.44 1.75
C GLN A 114 -6.68 10.34 2.70
N VAL A 115 -5.48 10.43 2.15
CA VAL A 115 -4.22 10.44 2.89
C VAL A 115 -3.84 11.88 3.20
N ASP A 116 -3.74 12.22 4.49
CA ASP A 116 -3.20 13.50 4.95
C ASP A 116 -1.68 13.43 5.13
N ALA A 117 -1.05 14.55 5.52
CA ALA A 117 0.40 14.63 5.64
C ALA A 117 0.99 13.68 6.72
N ASP A 118 0.30 13.52 7.85
CA ASP A 118 0.73 12.66 8.97
C ASP A 118 0.59 11.16 8.61
N LEU A 119 -0.45 10.80 7.86
CA LEU A 119 -0.59 9.45 7.30
C LEU A 119 0.40 9.21 6.17
N LEU A 120 0.68 10.20 5.32
CA LEU A 120 1.67 10.10 4.25
C LEU A 120 3.06 9.78 4.80
N GLU A 121 3.54 10.56 5.78
CA GLU A 121 4.85 10.33 6.42
C GLU A 121 4.93 8.92 7.02
N TYR A 122 3.87 8.48 7.70
CA TYR A 122 3.81 7.11 8.24
C TYR A 122 3.82 6.04 7.15
N LEU A 123 3.08 6.24 6.06
CA LEU A 123 3.02 5.28 4.95
C LEU A 123 4.35 5.16 4.21
N GLU A 124 5.14 6.24 4.15
CA GLU A 124 6.52 6.21 3.64
C GLU A 124 7.36 5.20 4.42
N ASP A 125 7.44 5.36 5.75
CA ASP A 125 8.20 4.44 6.60
C ASP A 125 7.63 3.01 6.62
N TYR A 126 6.30 2.90 6.60
CA TYR A 126 5.59 1.62 6.56
C TYR A 126 5.91 0.83 5.29
N SER A 127 5.98 1.50 4.14
CA SER A 127 6.29 0.89 2.83
C SER A 127 7.73 0.41 2.71
N LEU A 128 8.66 0.98 3.48
CA LEU A 128 10.09 0.63 3.48
C LEU A 128 10.45 -0.49 4.48
N SER A 129 9.52 -0.85 5.37
CA SER A 129 9.74 -1.84 6.41
C SER A 129 9.62 -3.27 5.87
N THR A 130 10.42 -4.20 6.42
CA THR A 130 10.37 -5.63 6.08
C THR A 130 9.38 -6.45 6.93
N ASN A 131 8.75 -5.84 7.94
CA ASN A 131 7.81 -6.49 8.85
C ASN A 131 6.62 -5.58 9.15
N SER A 132 5.89 -5.26 8.09
CA SER A 132 4.70 -4.42 8.13
C SER A 132 3.44 -5.28 8.26
N LYS A 133 2.54 -4.89 9.17
CA LYS A 133 1.30 -5.60 9.47
C LYS A 133 0.12 -4.64 9.48
N LEU A 134 -1.04 -5.18 9.12
CA LEU A 134 -2.33 -4.52 9.18
C LEU A 134 -3.29 -5.32 10.06
N ARG A 135 -4.00 -4.62 10.96
CA ARG A 135 -5.14 -5.16 11.68
C ARG A 135 -6.42 -4.46 11.24
N PHE A 136 -7.39 -5.26 10.81
CA PHE A 136 -8.80 -4.86 10.73
C PHE A 136 -9.42 -5.06 12.10
N TYR A 137 -9.90 -3.99 12.75
CA TYR A 137 -10.45 -4.05 14.10
C TYR A 137 -11.93 -3.63 14.10
N GLY A 138 -12.82 -4.54 14.47
CA GLY A 138 -14.22 -4.26 14.79
C GLY A 138 -14.49 -4.31 16.29
N ASP A 139 -15.72 -4.04 16.70
CA ASP A 139 -16.13 -4.02 18.12
C ASP A 139 -15.81 -5.35 18.85
N LYS A 140 -16.10 -6.49 18.20
CA LYS A 140 -15.96 -7.83 18.80
C LYS A 140 -14.81 -8.66 18.24
N TYR A 141 -14.45 -8.45 16.98
CA TYR A 141 -13.53 -9.30 16.25
C TYR A 141 -12.44 -8.46 15.59
N TYR A 142 -11.31 -9.10 15.31
CA TYR A 142 -10.23 -8.50 14.55
C TYR A 142 -9.60 -9.55 13.63
N ALA A 143 -8.94 -9.08 12.58
CA ALA A 143 -8.07 -9.91 11.76
C ALA A 143 -6.75 -9.20 11.50
N ASP A 144 -5.67 -9.97 11.67
CA ASP A 144 -4.32 -9.55 11.35
C ASP A 144 -3.92 -10.05 9.96
N ARG A 145 -3.15 -9.24 9.27
CA ARG A 145 -2.52 -9.54 7.98
C ARG A 145 -1.07 -9.07 8.01
N ASP A 146 -0.17 -9.95 7.64
CA ASP A 146 1.17 -9.54 7.23
C ASP A 146 1.06 -8.94 5.83
N ILE A 147 1.70 -7.79 5.60
CA ILE A 147 1.67 -7.13 4.30
C ILE A 147 2.83 -7.63 3.46
N GLY A 148 2.52 -8.13 2.26
CA GLY A 148 3.49 -8.72 1.36
C GLY A 148 4.38 -7.68 0.69
N GLU A 149 5.51 -8.14 0.17
CA GLU A 149 6.48 -7.29 -0.54
C GLU A 149 5.85 -6.54 -1.72
N PHE A 150 4.98 -7.19 -2.50
CA PHE A 150 4.29 -6.56 -3.62
C PHE A 150 3.46 -5.34 -3.17
N GLU A 151 2.71 -5.46 -2.06
CA GLU A 151 1.84 -4.39 -1.56
C GLU A 151 2.68 -3.22 -1.01
N LEU A 152 3.79 -3.52 -0.35
CA LEU A 152 4.74 -2.51 0.11
C LEU A 152 5.39 -1.76 -1.05
N GLN A 153 5.81 -2.47 -2.10
CA GLN A 153 6.33 -1.86 -3.32
C GLN A 153 5.26 -1.03 -4.04
N ALA A 154 4.01 -1.51 -4.11
CA ALA A 154 2.91 -0.78 -4.72
C ALA A 154 2.62 0.54 -3.98
N LEU A 155 2.62 0.52 -2.63
CA LEU A 155 2.55 1.74 -1.82
C LEU A 155 3.71 2.68 -2.13
N GLN A 156 4.94 2.16 -2.14
CA GLN A 156 6.15 2.96 -2.35
C GLN A 156 6.14 3.65 -3.72
N VAL A 157 5.81 2.93 -4.80
CA VAL A 157 5.79 3.47 -6.17
C VAL A 157 4.75 4.59 -6.29
N VAL A 158 3.56 4.40 -5.73
CA VAL A 158 2.50 5.43 -5.77
C VAL A 158 2.87 6.64 -4.92
N ILE A 159 3.38 6.45 -3.71
CA ILE A 159 3.80 7.55 -2.82
C ILE A 159 4.90 8.38 -3.48
N ASN A 160 5.91 7.73 -4.06
CA ASN A 160 6.97 8.40 -4.80
C ASN A 160 6.42 9.20 -5.98
N LYS A 161 5.47 8.62 -6.74
CA LYS A 161 4.84 9.32 -7.87
C LYS A 161 4.03 10.53 -7.40
N TYR A 162 3.28 10.41 -6.30
CA TYR A 162 2.53 11.51 -5.72
C TYR A 162 3.44 12.69 -5.34
N LYS A 163 4.57 12.40 -4.69
CA LYS A 163 5.57 13.41 -4.32
C LYS A 163 6.26 14.04 -5.53
N GLU A 164 6.44 13.30 -6.62
CA GLU A 164 6.95 13.85 -7.88
C GLU A 164 5.96 14.85 -8.49
N LEU A 165 4.67 14.53 -8.49
CA LEU A 165 3.60 15.34 -9.08
C LEU A 165 3.26 16.60 -8.27
N LYS A 166 3.49 16.59 -6.95
CA LYS A 166 3.24 17.74 -6.05
C LYS A 166 4.41 18.74 -5.94
N LYS A 167 5.52 18.51 -6.64
CA LYS A 167 6.66 19.45 -6.69
C LYS A 167 6.35 20.64 -7.57
#